data_AF-A0A967ZCT8-F1
#
_entry.id   AF-A0A967ZCT8-F1
#
_cell.length_a   1.000
_cell.length_b   1.000
_cell.length_c   1.000
_cell.angle_alpha   90.00
_cell.angle_beta   90.00
_cell.angle_gamma   90.00
#
_symmetry.space_group_name_H-M   'P 1'
#
loop_
_entity.id
_entity.type
_entity.pdbx_description
1 polymer ?
#
loop_
_entity_poly.entity_id
_entity_poly.type
_entity_poly.pdbx_seq_one_letter_code
_entity_poly.pdbx_strand_id
1 'polypeptide(L)'
;MEWNALAVHIVERLDLQPGERFLTVAHPGHFDELIPYLRYEVMKTGAVDLGVIDVLAEPVPAEWSETVLREGGLATRAALTEILDDVDASVMLPGANPTHPAYAAVKDLLQTERARTIHFHWLENRSVVALPGQALP
;
A
#
# COMPACT_ATOMS: atom_id res chain seq x y z
N MET A 1 0.96 -19.78 -2.85
CA MET A 1 0.96 -19.21 -1.48
C MET A 1 -0.49 -19.11 -1.04
N GLU A 2 -0.80 -19.26 0.25
CA GLU A 2 -2.17 -19.23 0.77
C GLU A 2 -2.69 -17.78 0.85
N TRP A 3 -2.89 -17.14 -0.30
CA TRP A 3 -3.23 -15.72 -0.40
C TRP A 3 -4.54 -15.35 0.30
N ASN A 4 -5.53 -16.24 0.26
CA ASN A 4 -6.80 -16.04 0.96
C ASN A 4 -6.60 -15.96 2.48
N ALA A 5 -5.86 -16.90 3.07
CA ALA A 5 -5.60 -16.90 4.51
C ALA A 5 -4.80 -15.65 4.94
N LEU A 6 -3.85 -15.22 4.12
CA LEU A 6 -3.11 -13.99 4.35
C LEU A 6 -4.03 -12.76 4.32
N ALA A 7 -4.91 -12.64 3.31
CA ALA A 7 -5.87 -11.55 3.21
C ALA A 7 -6.79 -11.47 4.44
N VAL A 8 -7.32 -12.62 4.90
CA VAL A 8 -8.14 -12.69 6.13
C VAL A 8 -7.37 -12.10 7.31
N HIS A 9 -6.14 -12.53 7.54
CA HIS A 9 -5.33 -12.02 8.65
C HIS A 9 -5.00 -10.53 8.54
N ILE A 10 -4.77 -10.01 7.33
CA ILE A 10 -4.53 -8.59 7.12
C ILE A 10 -5.77 -7.78 7.53
N VAL A 11 -6.96 -8.19 7.05
CA VAL A 11 -8.22 -7.49 7.32
C VAL A 11 -8.61 -7.60 8.79
N GLU A 12 -8.43 -8.77 9.42
CA GLU A 12 -8.63 -8.94 10.87
C GLU A 12 -7.79 -7.96 11.69
N ARG A 13 -6.55 -7.68 11.25
CA ARG A 13 -5.64 -6.76 11.96
C ARG A 13 -5.91 -5.29 11.70
N LEU A 14 -6.54 -4.95 10.57
CA LEU A 14 -7.01 -3.59 10.30
C LEU A 14 -8.23 -3.22 11.15
N ASP A 15 -8.97 -4.22 11.62
CA ASP A 15 -10.19 -4.08 12.44
C ASP A 15 -11.19 -3.12 11.80
N LEU A 16 -11.46 -3.33 10.51
CA LEU A 16 -12.33 -2.47 9.72
C LEU A 16 -13.77 -2.51 10.23
N GLN A 17 -14.38 -1.34 10.32
CA GLN A 17 -15.78 -1.17 10.67
C GLN A 17 -16.64 -0.91 9.41
N PRO A 18 -17.93 -1.27 9.43
CA PRO A 18 -18.84 -0.97 8.32
C PRO A 18 -18.86 0.53 7.98
N GLY A 19 -18.73 0.86 6.70
CA GLY A 19 -18.72 2.24 6.20
C GLY A 19 -17.34 2.91 6.14
N GLU A 20 -16.31 2.34 6.78
CA GLU A 20 -14.94 2.86 6.69
C GLU A 20 -14.40 2.76 5.26
N ARG A 21 -13.58 3.74 4.85
CA ARG A 21 -13.03 3.85 3.51
C ARG A 21 -11.64 3.25 3.46
N PHE A 22 -11.47 2.27 2.58
CA PHE A 22 -10.24 1.49 2.46
C PHE A 22 -9.57 1.69 1.10
N LEU A 23 -8.24 1.80 1.08
CA LEU A 23 -7.44 1.84 -0.15
C LEU A 23 -6.23 0.88 -0.06
N THR A 24 -5.84 0.29 -1.19
CA THR A 24 -4.53 -0.38 -1.31
C THR A 24 -3.57 0.43 -2.19
N VAL A 25 -2.30 0.50 -1.79
CA VAL A 25 -1.19 0.95 -2.66
C VAL A 25 -0.35 -0.26 -3.03
N ALA A 26 -0.12 -0.47 -4.32
CA ALA A 26 0.59 -1.63 -4.84
C ALA A 26 1.68 -1.24 -5.83
N HIS A 27 2.64 -2.14 -6.04
CA HIS A 27 3.52 -2.07 -7.21
C HIS A 27 3.01 -3.05 -8.27
N PRO A 28 2.82 -2.60 -9.52
CA PRO A 28 2.32 -3.47 -10.56
C PRO A 28 3.26 -4.66 -10.79
N GLY A 29 2.69 -5.86 -10.96
CA GLY A 29 3.46 -7.10 -11.13
C GLY A 29 3.99 -7.70 -9.82
N HIS A 30 3.71 -7.09 -8.67
CA HIS A 30 4.09 -7.59 -7.35
C HIS A 30 2.87 -7.84 -6.49
N PHE A 31 2.73 -9.09 -6.02
CA PHE A 31 1.61 -9.50 -5.15
C PHE A 31 0.22 -9.28 -5.78
N ASP A 32 0.12 -9.17 -7.11
CA ASP A 32 -1.14 -9.02 -7.84
C ASP A 32 -2.17 -10.09 -7.47
N GLU A 33 -1.71 -11.31 -7.18
CA GLU A 33 -2.58 -12.42 -6.76
C GLU A 33 -3.24 -12.21 -5.39
N LEU A 34 -2.63 -11.43 -4.48
CA LEU A 34 -3.18 -11.14 -3.16
C LEU A 34 -4.31 -10.11 -3.23
N ILE A 35 -4.19 -9.12 -4.14
CA ILE A 35 -5.10 -7.99 -4.28
C ILE A 35 -6.58 -8.41 -4.30
N PRO A 36 -7.05 -9.35 -5.16
CA PRO A 36 -8.46 -9.71 -5.21
C PRO A 36 -8.96 -10.32 -3.89
N TYR A 37 -8.16 -11.13 -3.21
CA TYR A 37 -8.53 -11.70 -1.91
C TYR A 37 -8.62 -10.62 -0.83
N LEU A 38 -7.65 -9.70 -0.80
CA LEU A 38 -7.64 -8.59 0.15
C LEU A 38 -8.90 -7.73 -0.01
N ARG A 39 -9.20 -7.30 -1.24
CA ARG A 39 -10.37 -6.46 -1.53
C ARG A 39 -11.69 -7.17 -1.18
N TYR A 40 -11.79 -8.46 -1.48
CA TYR A 40 -12.96 -9.25 -1.13
C TYR A 40 -13.17 -9.33 0.40
N GLU A 41 -12.10 -9.57 1.16
CA GLU A 41 -12.19 -9.62 2.62
C GLU A 41 -12.52 -8.24 3.23
N VAL A 42 -12.02 -7.15 2.66
CA VAL A 42 -12.43 -5.78 3.04
C VAL A 42 -13.92 -5.57 2.81
N MET A 43 -14.44 -5.93 1.64
CA MET A 43 -15.87 -5.76 1.34
C MET A 43 -16.76 -6.58 2.30
N LYS A 44 -16.29 -7.73 2.80
CA LYS A 44 -17.02 -8.55 3.78
C LYS A 44 -17.19 -7.88 5.14
N THR A 45 -16.34 -6.92 5.51
CA THR A 45 -16.51 -6.16 6.76
C THR A 45 -17.59 -5.07 6.64
N GLY A 46 -18.08 -4.79 5.43
CA GLY A 46 -18.97 -3.67 5.14
C GLY A 46 -18.24 -2.35 4.92
N ALA A 47 -16.90 -2.35 4.87
CA ALA A 47 -16.10 -1.21 4.45
C ALA A 47 -16.31 -0.86 2.97
N VAL A 48 -16.04 0.39 2.62
CA VAL A 48 -16.04 0.91 1.26
C VAL A 48 -14.65 0.73 0.66
N ASP A 49 -14.53 -0.22 -0.25
CA ASP A 49 -13.31 -0.45 -1.02
C ASP A 49 -13.16 0.60 -2.14
N LEU A 50 -12.20 1.51 -1.97
CA LEU A 50 -11.86 2.55 -2.95
C LEU A 50 -10.96 2.03 -4.09
N GLY A 51 -10.46 0.80 -3.98
CA GLY A 51 -9.65 0.15 -4.98
C GLY A 51 -8.15 0.15 -4.70
N VAL A 52 -7.36 0.16 -5.77
CA VAL A 52 -5.91 0.03 -5.74
C VAL A 52 -5.29 1.18 -6.51
N ILE A 53 -4.32 1.85 -5.90
CA ILE A 53 -3.42 2.77 -6.61
C ILE A 53 -2.11 2.03 -6.85
N ASP A 54 -1.85 1.74 -8.12
CA ASP A 54 -0.54 1.29 -8.54
C ASP A 54 0.44 2.46 -8.53
N VAL A 55 1.61 2.25 -7.93
CA VAL A 55 2.73 3.17 -8.08
C VAL A 55 3.30 3.08 -9.48
N LEU A 56 4.07 4.11 -9.86
CA LEU A 56 4.78 4.08 -11.13
C LEU A 56 5.78 2.92 -11.13
N ALA A 57 5.66 2.03 -12.10
CA ALA A 57 6.55 0.88 -12.24
C ALA A 57 7.99 1.34 -12.49
N GLU A 58 8.94 0.77 -11.75
CA GLU A 58 10.37 1.00 -11.94
C GLU A 58 11.07 -0.24 -12.52
N PRO A 59 12.13 -0.08 -13.34
CA PRO A 59 12.69 1.20 -13.79
C PRO A 59 11.82 1.87 -14.86
N VAL A 60 11.75 3.20 -14.80
CA VAL A 60 11.14 4.00 -15.88
C VAL A 60 12.08 4.06 -17.10
N PRO A 61 11.56 4.29 -18.32
CA PRO A 61 12.39 4.45 -19.51
C PRO A 61 13.43 5.57 -19.34
N ALA A 62 14.67 5.32 -19.78
CA ALA A 62 15.80 6.22 -19.56
C ALA A 62 15.68 7.58 -20.26
N GLU A 63 14.85 7.66 -21.31
CA GLU A 63 14.53 8.87 -22.05
C GLU A 63 13.54 9.80 -21.32
N TRP A 64 12.94 9.34 -20.23
CA TRP A 64 12.02 10.17 -19.45
C TRP A 64 12.77 11.27 -18.71
N SER A 65 12.20 12.47 -18.71
CA SER A 65 12.81 13.60 -18.01
C SER A 65 12.72 13.43 -16.50
N GLU A 66 13.88 13.35 -15.83
CA GLU A 66 13.96 13.33 -14.36
C GLU A 66 13.26 14.54 -13.72
N THR A 67 13.40 15.73 -14.34
CA THR A 67 12.73 16.95 -13.88
C THR A 67 11.21 16.79 -13.90
N VAL A 68 10.65 16.25 -14.99
CA VAL A 68 9.21 16.01 -15.12
C VAL A 68 8.75 14.97 -14.10
N LEU A 69 9.50 13.89 -13.89
CA LEU A 69 9.18 12.86 -12.91
C LEU A 69 9.18 13.42 -11.48
N ARG A 70 10.17 14.24 -11.13
CA ARG A 70 10.27 14.89 -9.83
C ARG A 70 9.14 15.87 -9.60
N GLU A 71 8.88 16.77 -10.55
CA GLU A 71 7.84 17.81 -10.42
C GLU A 71 6.44 17.21 -10.44
N GLY A 72 6.20 16.27 -11.36
CA GLY A 72 4.97 15.49 -11.42
C GLY A 72 4.74 14.68 -10.15
N GLY A 73 5.79 14.07 -9.60
CA GLY A 73 5.71 13.32 -8.35
C GLY A 73 5.31 14.18 -7.15
N LEU A 74 5.89 15.38 -7.03
CA LEU A 74 5.54 16.35 -5.98
C LEU A 74 4.07 16.81 -6.11
N ALA A 75 3.64 17.17 -7.31
CA ALA A 75 2.27 17.59 -7.57
C ALA A 75 1.26 16.45 -7.31
N THR A 76 1.61 15.22 -7.71
CA THR A 76 0.79 14.02 -7.50
C THR A 76 0.63 13.72 -6.02
N ARG A 77 1.71 13.80 -5.21
CA ARG A 77 1.62 13.59 -3.76
C ARG A 77 0.66 14.59 -3.13
N ALA A 78 0.79 15.87 -3.46
CA ALA A 78 -0.07 16.92 -2.91
C ALA A 78 -1.56 16.67 -3.24
N ALA A 79 -1.85 16.33 -4.51
CA ALA A 79 -3.21 16.02 -4.94
C ALA A 79 -3.77 14.75 -4.27
N LEU A 80 -2.95 13.70 -4.13
CA LEU A 80 -3.37 12.47 -3.47
C LEU A 80 -3.60 12.66 -1.97
N THR A 81 -2.80 13.48 -1.28
CA THR A 81 -3.03 13.80 0.13
C THR A 81 -4.40 14.46 0.34
N GLU A 82 -4.81 15.35 -0.56
CA GLU A 82 -6.13 15.99 -0.51
C GLU A 82 -7.26 14.99 -0.80
N ILE A 83 -7.14 14.21 -1.87
CA ILE A 83 -8.18 13.27 -2.31
C ILE A 83 -8.38 12.13 -1.31
N LEU A 84 -7.31 11.72 -0.62
CA LEU A 84 -7.31 10.59 0.30
C LEU A 84 -7.51 11.00 1.77
N ASP A 85 -7.84 12.27 2.06
CA ASP A 85 -8.00 12.76 3.45
C ASP A 85 -9.11 12.02 4.24
N ASP A 86 -10.07 11.43 3.53
CA ASP A 86 -11.18 10.67 4.09
C ASP A 86 -10.92 9.15 4.17
N VAL A 87 -9.72 8.68 3.86
CA VAL A 87 -9.36 7.26 3.97
C VAL A 87 -9.13 6.89 5.43
N ASP A 88 -9.91 5.94 5.94
CA ASP A 88 -9.82 5.46 7.32
C ASP A 88 -8.75 4.37 7.48
N ALA A 89 -8.52 3.58 6.44
CA ALA A 89 -7.58 2.46 6.48
C ALA A 89 -6.89 2.19 5.15
N SER A 90 -5.66 1.69 5.19
CA SER A 90 -4.97 1.28 3.97
C SER A 90 -4.03 0.09 4.15
N VAL A 91 -3.68 -0.54 3.02
CA VAL A 91 -2.56 -1.48 2.93
C VAL A 91 -1.57 -0.99 1.90
N MET A 92 -0.30 -0.93 2.29
CA MET A 92 0.81 -0.70 1.37
C MET A 92 1.52 -2.03 1.12
N LEU A 93 1.29 -2.59 -0.08
CA LEU A 93 1.90 -3.84 -0.51
C LEU A 93 3.40 -3.67 -0.86
N PRO A 94 4.20 -4.74 -0.78
CA PRO A 94 5.62 -4.65 -1.09
C PRO A 94 5.89 -4.20 -2.53
N GLY A 95 7.02 -3.51 -2.72
CA GLY A 95 7.42 -2.95 -4.02
C GLY A 95 7.09 -1.46 -4.12
N ALA A 96 6.01 -1.00 -3.46
CA ALA A 96 5.80 0.42 -3.25
C ALA A 96 6.74 0.94 -2.15
N ASN A 97 7.30 2.15 -2.34
CA ASN A 97 8.28 2.72 -1.41
C ASN A 97 8.08 4.25 -1.26
N PRO A 98 8.75 4.91 -0.30
CA PRO A 98 8.55 6.34 -0.01
C PRO A 98 8.86 7.33 -1.14
N THR A 99 9.57 6.95 -2.20
CA THR A 99 9.77 7.80 -3.38
C THR A 99 8.52 7.87 -4.27
N HIS A 100 7.63 6.88 -4.16
CA HIS A 100 6.37 6.87 -4.90
C HIS A 100 5.36 7.85 -4.30
N PRO A 101 4.75 8.73 -5.10
CA PRO A 101 3.83 9.75 -4.60
C PRO A 101 2.63 9.18 -3.83
N ALA A 102 2.02 8.08 -4.31
CA ALA A 102 0.88 7.45 -3.66
C ALA A 102 1.23 6.87 -2.29
N TYR A 103 2.38 6.21 -2.20
CA TYR A 103 2.91 5.73 -0.93
C TYR A 103 3.12 6.90 0.04
N ALA A 104 3.79 7.95 -0.42
CA ALA A 104 4.11 9.11 0.41
C ALA A 104 2.84 9.84 0.90
N ALA A 105 1.82 9.97 0.05
CA ALA A 105 0.55 10.58 0.42
C ALA A 105 -0.18 9.80 1.53
N VAL A 106 -0.27 8.48 1.40
CA VAL A 106 -0.89 7.65 2.46
C VAL A 106 -0.03 7.64 3.74
N LYS A 107 1.31 7.71 3.61
CA LYS A 107 2.19 7.90 4.77
C LYS A 107 1.93 9.23 5.49
N ASP A 108 1.62 10.29 4.77
CA ASP A 108 1.27 11.57 5.39
C ASP A 108 -0.05 11.48 6.16
N LEU A 109 -1.04 10.73 5.65
CA LEU A 109 -2.29 10.47 6.38
C LEU A 109 -2.06 9.74 7.70
N LEU A 110 -1.15 8.75 7.71
CA LEU A 110 -0.77 8.03 8.93
C LEU A 110 -0.24 8.98 10.02
N GLN A 111 0.50 10.01 9.64
CA GLN A 111 1.04 10.99 10.60
C GLN A 111 -0.05 11.83 11.26
N THR A 112 -1.28 11.81 10.75
CA THR A 112 -2.43 12.50 11.35
C THR A 112 -3.14 11.69 12.44
N GLU A 113 -2.74 10.43 12.66
CA GLU A 113 -3.36 9.47 13.61
C GLU A 113 -4.85 9.17 13.38
N ARG A 114 -5.45 9.69 12.30
CA ARG A 114 -6.85 9.43 11.93
C ARG A 114 -7.02 8.12 11.17
N ALA A 115 -5.99 7.65 10.47
CA ALA A 115 -6.03 6.48 9.61
C ALA A 115 -5.13 5.35 10.13
N ARG A 116 -5.54 4.11 9.87
CA ARG A 116 -4.76 2.90 10.16
C ARG A 116 -4.08 2.38 8.90
N THR A 117 -2.86 1.89 8.96
CA THR A 117 -2.22 1.28 7.78
C THR A 117 -1.34 0.12 8.16
N ILE A 118 -1.43 -0.94 7.37
CA ILE A 118 -0.46 -2.04 7.39
C ILE A 118 0.48 -1.84 6.20
N HIS A 119 1.78 -1.80 6.48
CA HIS A 119 2.81 -1.67 5.46
C HIS A 119 3.80 -2.84 5.52
N PHE A 120 4.10 -3.43 4.37
CA PHE A 120 4.97 -4.61 4.25
C PHE A 120 6.32 -4.30 3.61
N HIS A 121 7.39 -4.83 4.19
CA HIS A 121 8.77 -4.70 3.69
C HIS A 121 9.32 -5.99 3.04
N TRP A 122 8.46 -6.91 2.59
CA TRP A 122 8.86 -8.30 2.24
C TRP A 122 9.91 -8.48 1.14
N LEU A 123 10.20 -7.47 0.33
CA LEU A 123 11.25 -7.55 -0.70
C LEU A 123 12.66 -7.34 -0.13
N GLU A 124 12.77 -6.73 1.05
CA GLU A 124 14.02 -6.63 1.77
C GLU A 124 14.06 -7.77 2.79
N ASN A 125 14.95 -8.75 2.56
CA ASN A 125 15.13 -9.93 3.42
C ASN A 125 15.80 -9.57 4.76
N ARG A 126 15.32 -8.52 5.44
CA ARG A 126 15.88 -7.95 6.67
C ARG A 126 14.82 -8.01 7.75
N SER A 127 14.48 -9.23 8.18
CA SER A 127 13.74 -9.39 9.43
C SER A 127 14.61 -8.85 10.57
N VAL A 128 14.06 -7.96 11.39
CA VAL A 128 14.73 -7.48 12.63
C VAL A 128 14.75 -8.54 13.74
N VAL A 129 14.08 -9.68 13.51
CA VAL A 129 14.05 -10.83 14.40
C VAL A 129 14.50 -12.08 13.63
N ALA A 130 15.35 -12.90 14.23
CA ALA A 130 15.71 -14.19 13.64
C ALA A 130 14.46 -15.07 13.49
N LEU A 131 14.06 -15.34 12.25
CA LEU A 131 12.99 -16.29 11.95
C LEU A 131 13.60 -17.67 11.65
N PRO A 132 13.12 -18.76 12.28
CA PRO A 132 13.64 -20.10 12.03
C PRO A 132 13.59 -20.44 10.54
N GLY A 133 14.75 -20.77 9.95
CA GLY A 133 14.88 -21.13 8.53
C GLY A 133 15.16 -19.95 7.58
N GLN A 134 15.25 -18.72 8.08
CA GLN A 134 15.63 -17.57 7.27
C GLN A 134 17.09 -17.17 7.57
N ALA A 135 17.92 -17.06 6.54
CA ALA A 135 19.28 -16.57 6.71
C ALA A 135 19.24 -15.10 7.17
N LEU A 136 19.96 -14.79 8.25
CA LEU A 136 20.20 -13.41 8.65
C LEU A 136 21.09 -12.72 7.59
N PRO A 137 20.91 -11.40 7.36
CA PRO A 137 21.82 -10.62 6.53
C PRO A 137 23.23 -10.53 7.13
#